data_AF-A0A812A200-F1
#
_entry.id   AF-A0A812A200-F1
#
_cell.length_a   1.000
_cell.length_b   1.000
_cell.length_c   1.000
_cell.angle_alpha   90.00
_cell.angle_beta   90.00
_cell.angle_gamma   90.00
#
_symmetry.space_group_name_H-M   'P 1'
#
loop_
_entity.id
_entity.type
_entity.pdbx_description
1 polymer ?
#
loop_
_entity_poly.entity_id
_entity_poly.type
_entity_poly.pdbx_seq_one_letter_code
_entity_poly.pdbx_strand_id
1 'polypeptide(L)'
;MNQHSRTGFFTEKKQACKTYTNKGDKAELIIPENCFAFKFLGKTIVIYHNNKRKNTFGKDKAKIIHYTLKYTDGKTCRVQGSTLPAKLANDIRDGQITRIDAFLH
;
A
#
# COMPACT_ATOMS: atom_id res chain seq x y z
N MET A 1 -1.61 21.83 26.46
CA MET A 1 -0.83 21.68 25.21
C MET A 1 -1.73 21.01 24.18
N ASN A 2 -2.49 21.81 23.43
CA ASN A 2 -3.53 21.31 22.54
C ASN A 2 -2.89 20.68 21.30
N GLN A 3 -2.75 19.35 21.31
CA GLN A 3 -2.45 18.60 20.11
C GLN A 3 -3.66 18.74 19.17
N HIS A 4 -3.53 19.64 18.20
CA HIS A 4 -4.42 19.66 17.04
C HIS A 4 -4.31 18.29 16.38
N SER A 5 -5.44 17.59 16.25
CA SER A 5 -5.53 16.32 15.52
C SER A 5 -5.12 16.59 14.07
N ARG A 6 -3.83 16.38 13.76
CA ARG A 6 -3.33 16.35 12.38
C ARG A 6 -3.89 15.08 11.76
N THR A 7 -4.88 15.24 10.88
CA THR A 7 -5.35 14.16 10.00
C THR A 7 -4.13 13.60 9.28
N GLY A 8 -3.70 12.39 9.66
CA GLY A 8 -2.58 11.71 9.02
C GLY A 8 -2.92 11.28 7.60
N PHE A 9 -1.94 10.81 6.83
CA PHE A 9 -2.18 10.28 5.49
C PHE A 9 -3.06 9.02 5.45
N PHE A 10 -3.28 8.37 6.59
CA PHE A 10 -4.10 7.16 6.68
C PHE A 10 -5.58 7.49 6.76
N THR A 11 -6.40 6.71 6.07
CA THR A 11 -7.86 6.76 6.15
C THR A 11 -8.35 6.52 7.57
N GLU A 12 -9.40 7.26 7.97
CA GLU A 12 -10.09 7.05 9.26
C GLU A 12 -11.27 6.09 9.16
N LYS A 13 -11.73 5.83 7.94
CA LYS A 13 -12.80 4.88 7.59
C LYS A 13 -12.56 4.38 6.17
N LYS A 14 -13.18 3.27 5.81
CA LYS A 14 -13.18 2.79 4.42
C LYS A 14 -13.61 3.92 3.48
N GLN A 15 -12.85 4.14 2.41
CA GLN A 15 -13.08 5.22 1.46
C GLN A 15 -12.92 4.73 0.02
N ALA A 16 -13.80 5.18 -0.87
CA ALA A 16 -13.65 5.01 -2.31
C ALA A 16 -12.90 6.21 -2.90
N CYS A 17 -11.89 5.94 -3.71
CA CYS A 17 -11.07 6.94 -4.40
C CYS A 17 -11.02 6.64 -5.89
N LYS A 18 -10.85 7.68 -6.71
CA LYS A 18 -10.60 7.51 -8.15
C LYS A 18 -9.11 7.34 -8.38
N THR A 19 -8.75 6.39 -9.22
CA THR A 19 -7.41 6.22 -9.77
C THR A 19 -7.50 6.00 -11.28
N TYR A 20 -6.37 5.77 -11.92
CA TYR A 20 -6.29 5.50 -13.35
C TYR A 20 -5.56 4.18 -13.59
N THR A 21 -5.96 3.42 -14.59
CA THR A 21 -5.22 2.24 -15.06
C THR A 21 -3.96 2.67 -15.82
N ASN A 22 -3.13 1.72 -16.25
CA ASN A 22 -1.95 2.02 -17.07
C ASN A 22 -2.31 2.53 -18.46
N LYS A 23 -3.56 2.32 -18.89
CA LYS A 23 -4.11 2.79 -20.16
C LYS A 23 -4.77 4.18 -20.05
N GLY A 24 -4.80 4.77 -18.85
CA GLY A 24 -5.45 6.05 -18.59
C GLY A 24 -6.94 5.96 -18.28
N ASP A 25 -7.51 4.75 -18.27
CA ASP A 25 -8.92 4.55 -17.91
C ASP A 25 -9.16 4.85 -16.44
N LYS A 26 -10.29 5.48 -16.12
CA LYS A 26 -10.70 5.70 -14.72
C LYS A 26 -11.01 4.35 -14.07
N ALA A 27 -10.50 4.16 -12.87
CA ALA A 27 -10.79 3.01 -12.03
C ALA A 27 -11.18 3.47 -10.61
N GLU A 28 -12.07 2.72 -9.97
CA GLU A 28 -12.38 2.90 -8.56
C GLU A 28 -11.40 2.08 -7.69
N LEU A 29 -10.88 2.71 -6.65
CA LEU A 29 -10.04 2.08 -5.64
C LEU A 29 -10.71 2.20 -4.27
N ILE A 30 -11.05 1.06 -3.68
CA ILE A 30 -11.51 1.00 -2.29
C ILE A 30 -10.30 0.86 -1.38
N ILE A 31 -10.13 1.84 -0.49
CA ILE A 31 -9.09 1.86 0.54
C ILE A 31 -9.76 1.52 1.87
N PRO A 32 -9.32 0.48 2.60
CA PRO A 32 -9.85 0.15 3.92
C PRO A 32 -9.60 1.27 4.94
N GLU A 33 -10.12 1.13 6.15
CA GLU A 33 -9.74 1.96 7.30
C GLU A 33 -8.25 1.78 7.65
N ASN A 34 -7.63 2.81 8.24
CA ASN A 34 -6.26 2.78 8.76
C ASN A 34 -5.24 2.42 7.67
N CYS A 35 -5.53 2.83 6.44
CA CYS A 35 -4.74 2.53 5.26
C CYS A 35 -4.32 3.80 4.51
N PHE A 36 -3.17 3.74 3.85
CA PHE A 36 -2.73 4.79 2.94
C PHE A 36 -2.39 4.18 1.59
N ALA A 37 -2.94 4.72 0.51
CA ALA A 37 -2.73 4.22 -0.83
C ALA A 37 -2.07 5.24 -1.73
N PHE A 38 -1.16 4.79 -2.59
CA PHE A 38 -0.51 5.60 -3.60
C PHE A 38 -0.17 4.76 -4.83
N LYS A 39 0.18 5.45 -5.93
CA LYS A 39 0.60 4.78 -7.16
C LYS A 39 2.13 4.77 -7.26
N PHE A 40 2.70 3.58 -7.37
CA PHE A 40 4.14 3.37 -7.54
C PHE A 40 4.46 3.07 -9.00
N LEU A 41 5.47 3.77 -9.53
CA LEU A 41 5.91 3.67 -10.93
C LEU A 41 4.78 3.83 -11.95
N GLY A 42 3.74 4.61 -11.62
CA GLY A 42 2.60 4.87 -12.48
C GLY A 42 1.66 3.69 -12.71
N LYS A 43 2.00 2.48 -12.24
CA LYS A 43 1.28 1.24 -12.59
C LYS A 43 0.83 0.35 -11.47
N THR A 44 1.57 0.33 -10.37
CA THR A 44 1.27 -0.54 -9.24
C THR A 44 0.59 0.27 -8.14
N ILE A 45 -0.56 -0.18 -7.66
CA ILE A 45 -1.18 0.41 -6.47
C ILE A 45 -0.51 -0.17 -5.23
N VAL A 46 0.00 0.70 -4.37
CA VAL A 46 0.56 0.29 -3.08
C VAL A 46 -0.42 0.74 -1.99
N ILE A 47 -0.76 -0.17 -1.08
CA ILE A 47 -1.58 0.12 0.10
C ILE A 47 -0.78 -0.28 1.34
N TYR A 48 -0.53 0.70 2.20
CA TYR A 48 0.01 0.48 3.54
C TYR A 48 -1.14 0.25 4.50
N HIS A 49 -1.15 -0.89 5.17
CA HIS A 49 -2.11 -1.27 6.21
C HIS A 49 -1.48 -1.04 7.58
N ASN A 50 -1.97 -0.07 8.34
CA ASN A 50 -1.45 0.26 9.68
C ASN A 50 -2.58 0.24 10.70
N ASN A 51 -3.12 -0.95 10.97
CA ASN A 51 -4.33 -1.14 11.80
C ASN A 51 -4.21 -0.55 13.21
N LYS A 52 -2.97 -0.41 13.74
CA LYS A 52 -2.71 0.18 15.06
C LYS A 52 -2.45 1.68 15.02
N ARG A 53 -2.47 2.31 13.84
CA ARG A 53 -2.13 3.73 13.60
C ARG A 53 -0.84 4.17 14.27
N LYS A 54 0.17 3.28 14.31
CA LYS A 54 1.48 3.63 14.88
C LYS A 54 2.17 4.67 14.01
N ASN A 55 2.95 5.54 14.64
CA ASN A 55 3.83 6.47 13.92
C ASN A 55 4.76 5.68 12.99
N THR A 56 5.00 6.16 11.76
CA THR A 56 5.91 5.50 10.80
C THR A 56 7.38 5.94 10.95
N PHE A 57 7.65 6.81 11.93
CA PHE A 57 8.96 7.36 12.29
C PHE A 57 9.19 7.28 13.81
N GLY A 58 10.43 7.48 14.24
CA GLY A 58 10.82 7.40 15.65
C GLY A 58 11.17 5.99 16.15
N LYS A 59 11.40 5.88 17.46
CA LYS A 59 11.92 4.69 18.15
C LYS A 59 10.99 3.48 18.06
N ASP A 60 9.68 3.71 18.20
CA ASP A 60 8.64 2.66 18.19
C ASP A 60 7.81 2.65 16.90
N LYS A 61 8.47 3.00 15.79
CA LYS A 61 7.81 3.14 14.50
C LYS A 61 7.17 1.85 14.02
N ALA A 62 6.10 2.02 13.25
CA ALA A 62 5.47 0.98 12.47
C ALA A 62 6.50 0.37 11.50
N LYS A 63 6.58 -0.95 11.45
CA LYS A 63 7.47 -1.69 10.53
C LYS A 63 6.66 -2.63 9.66
N ILE A 64 7.06 -2.76 8.39
CA ILE A 64 6.45 -3.74 7.51
C ILE A 64 6.87 -5.14 7.97
N ILE A 65 5.88 -6.00 8.21
CA ILE A 65 6.10 -7.40 8.60
C ILE A 65 5.93 -8.38 7.44
N HIS A 66 5.10 -8.03 6.46
CA HIS A 66 4.91 -8.82 5.25
C HIS A 66 4.22 -8.00 4.16
N TYR A 67 4.24 -8.57 2.95
CA TYR A 67 3.54 -8.07 1.78
C TYR A 67 2.60 -9.13 1.22
N THR A 68 1.50 -8.69 0.60
CA THR A 68 0.72 -9.47 -0.34
C THR A 68 0.79 -8.77 -1.70
N LEU A 69 1.16 -9.51 -2.75
CA LEU A 69 1.29 -8.99 -4.11
C LEU A 69 0.20 -9.60 -4.98
N LYS A 70 -0.33 -8.83 -5.92
CA LYS A 70 -1.28 -9.30 -6.93
C LYS A 70 -0.72 -9.06 -8.33
N TYR A 71 -0.61 -10.13 -9.11
CA TYR A 71 -0.19 -10.10 -10.51
C TYR A 71 -1.31 -9.69 -11.45
N THR A 72 -0.95 -9.31 -12.67
CA THR A 72 -1.89 -8.99 -13.76
C THR A 72 -2.77 -10.17 -14.16
N ASP A 73 -2.27 -11.40 -14.00
CA ASP A 73 -3.03 -12.64 -14.25
C ASP A 73 -3.97 -13.01 -13.08
N GLY A 74 -4.01 -12.19 -12.03
CA GLY A 74 -4.84 -12.39 -10.86
C GLY A 74 -4.20 -13.24 -9.77
N LYS A 75 -3.05 -13.87 -10.01
CA LYS A 75 -2.34 -14.64 -8.97
C LYS A 75 -1.88 -13.74 -7.85
N THR A 76 -1.83 -14.29 -6.65
CA THR A 76 -1.33 -13.60 -5.46
C THR A 76 -0.17 -14.37 -4.84
N CYS A 77 0.74 -13.65 -4.22
CA CYS A 77 1.77 -14.26 -3.38
C CYS A 77 2.00 -13.43 -2.13
N ARG A 78 2.43 -14.11 -1.06
CA ARG A 78 2.75 -13.50 0.23
C ARG A 78 4.25 -13.57 0.45
N VAL A 79 4.84 -12.47 0.89
CA VAL A 79 6.29 -12.38 1.16
C VAL A 79 6.47 -11.90 2.59
N GLN A 80 7.21 -12.67 3.39
CA GLN A 80 7.52 -12.29 4.77
C GLN A 80 8.71 -11.32 4.82
N GLY A 81 8.72 -10.47 5.84
CA GLY A 81 9.77 -9.49 6.07
C GLY A 81 9.45 -8.11 5.50
N SER A 82 10.40 -7.19 5.63
CA SER A 82 10.25 -5.78 5.28
C SER A 82 10.79 -5.42 3.89
N THR A 83 11.33 -6.39 3.14
CA THR A 83 11.92 -6.17 1.81
C THR A 83 11.44 -7.20 0.81
N LEU A 84 11.39 -6.83 -0.47
CA LEU A 84 11.06 -7.75 -1.56
C LEU A 84 12.35 -8.25 -2.24
N PRO A 85 12.46 -9.55 -2.55
CA PRO A 85 13.56 -10.09 -3.36
C PRO A 85 13.66 -9.43 -4.75
N ALA A 86 14.86 -9.45 -5.32
CA ALA A 86 15.16 -8.81 -6.62
C ALA A 86 14.19 -9.23 -7.74
N LYS A 87 13.82 -10.51 -7.82
CA LYS A 87 12.86 -10.99 -8.81
C LYS A 87 11.51 -10.26 -8.71
N LEU A 88 10.94 -10.14 -7.51
CA LEU A 88 9.65 -9.49 -7.32
C LEU A 88 9.74 -7.98 -7.55
N ALA A 89 10.88 -7.37 -7.18
CA ALA A 89 11.16 -5.98 -7.50
C ALA A 89 11.19 -5.74 -9.02
N ASN A 90 11.75 -6.67 -9.81
CA ASN A 90 11.74 -6.60 -11.26
C ASN A 90 10.33 -6.81 -11.83
N ASP A 91 9.58 -7.80 -11.34
CA ASP A 91 8.18 -8.01 -11.74
C ASP A 91 7.31 -6.74 -11.50
N ILE A 92 7.57 -5.98 -10.43
CA ILE A 92 6.94 -4.66 -10.18
C ILE A 92 7.38 -3.63 -11.24
N ARG A 93 8.70 -3.51 -11.48
CA ARG A 93 9.24 -2.57 -12.47
C ARG A 93 8.78 -2.87 -13.89
N ASP A 94 8.48 -4.12 -14.21
CA ASP A 94 7.94 -4.54 -15.50
C ASP A 94 6.43 -4.35 -15.57
N GLY A 95 5.75 -4.21 -14.43
CA GLY A 95 4.30 -3.96 -14.36
C GLY A 95 3.46 -5.23 -14.33
N GLN A 96 4.10 -6.37 -14.07
CA GLN A 96 3.44 -7.65 -13.89
C GLN A 96 2.69 -7.70 -12.55
N ILE A 97 3.11 -6.91 -11.55
CA ILE A 97 2.42 -6.75 -10.28
C ILE A 97 1.59 -5.47 -10.28
N THR A 98 0.28 -5.62 -10.14
CA THR A 98 -0.70 -4.51 -10.18
C THR A 98 -1.01 -3.93 -8.81
N ARG A 99 -0.83 -4.72 -7.73
CA ARG A 99 -1.11 -4.28 -6.37
C ARG A 99 -0.11 -4.86 -5.37
N ILE A 100 0.28 -4.04 -4.41
CA ILE A 100 1.09 -4.37 -3.24
C ILE A 100 0.32 -3.94 -2.00
N ASP A 101 -0.01 -4.88 -1.13
CA ASP A 101 -0.50 -4.60 0.23
C ASP A 101 0.65 -4.85 1.20
N ALA A 102 1.18 -3.77 1.81
CA ALA A 102 2.22 -3.86 2.83
C ALA A 102 1.60 -3.70 4.23
N PHE A 103 1.87 -4.64 5.13
CA PHE A 103 1.25 -4.67 6.45
C PHE A 103 2.23 -4.20 7.52
N LEU A 104 1.85 -3.14 8.25
CA LEU A 104 2.66 -2.44 9.24
C LEU A 104 2.19 -2.76 10.66
N HIS A 105 3.14 -3.01 11.57
CA HIS A 105 2.91 -3.32 12.99
C HIS A 105 3.83 -2.56 13.94
#